data_AF-A0A4Y2UQG6-F1
#
_entry.id   AF-A0A4Y2UQG6-F1
#
_cell.length_a   1.000
_cell.length_b   1.000
_cell.length_c   1.000
_cell.angle_alpha   90.00
_cell.angle_beta   90.00
_cell.angle_gamma   90.00
#
_symmetry.space_group_name_H-M   'P 1'
#
loop_
_entity.id
_entity.type
_entity.pdbx_description
1 polymer ?
#
loop_
_entity_poly.entity_id
_entity_poly.type
_entity_poly.pdbx_seq_one_letter_code
_entity_poly.pdbx_strand_id
1 'polypeptide(L)'
;MVRTAKNLVKQTGILSSPNRKAGKPLCAKTVKEVHDFYFCDEVSRVMPGKKDFLSIYVNGIKTHAQKHLILGNLNDVYIRFRELYPETKVGFSKFAEIRPKNCVLAGASGTHAVRVCTIHQNVKLMLTAIQQSNFTIEEENYYLKTYQHCLPLMMCNPAQSACYFGKCSECPGSENLAQKISDFFNNTGVENITFKQWLSTNRLTLETLVKSSEDFTAFLIEKLQLLLQHSFIATE
;
A
#
# COMPACT_ATOMS: atom_id res chain seq x y z
N MET A 1 -30.70 35.92 25.27
CA MET A 1 -29.59 35.03 25.67
C MET A 1 -29.47 34.83 27.17
N VAL A 2 -29.48 35.88 28.01
CA VAL A 2 -29.28 35.76 29.47
C VAL A 2 -30.34 34.90 30.19
N ARG A 3 -31.63 35.05 29.84
CA ARG A 3 -32.72 34.25 30.45
C ARG A 3 -32.61 32.75 30.12
N THR A 4 -32.26 32.43 28.88
CA THR A 4 -32.08 31.06 28.40
C THR A 4 -30.90 30.38 29.10
N ALA A 5 -29.78 31.09 29.28
CA ALA A 5 -28.62 30.59 30.01
C ALA A 5 -28.93 30.34 31.50
N LYS A 6 -29.63 31.25 32.18
CA LYS A 6 -30.05 31.08 33.59
C LYS A 6 -30.96 29.86 33.78
N ASN A 7 -31.87 29.60 32.85
CA ASN A 7 -32.73 28.41 32.88
C ASN A 7 -31.94 27.11 32.65
N LEU A 8 -30.97 27.15 31.73
CA LEU A 8 -30.12 25.99 31.44
C LEU A 8 -29.26 25.59 32.65
N VAL A 9 -28.68 26.59 33.34
CA VAL A 9 -27.88 26.38 34.55
C VAL A 9 -28.73 25.79 35.68
N LYS A 10 -29.99 26.23 35.83
CA LYS A 10 -30.93 25.65 36.80
C LYS A 10 -31.27 24.18 36.51
N GLN A 11 -31.31 23.78 35.24
CA GLN A 11 -31.69 22.42 34.84
C GLN A 11 -30.51 21.45 34.81
N THR A 12 -29.32 21.91 34.42
CA THR A 12 -28.18 21.04 34.08
C THR A 12 -26.88 21.42 34.78
N GLY A 13 -26.90 22.43 35.66
CA GLY A 13 -25.77 22.84 36.48
C GLY A 13 -24.91 23.96 35.89
N ILE A 14 -23.94 24.41 36.68
CA ILE A 14 -22.96 25.43 36.28
C ILE A 14 -22.10 24.82 35.16
N LEU A 15 -21.85 25.57 34.07
CA LEU A 15 -21.23 25.12 32.79
C LEU A 15 -22.16 24.38 31.81
N SER A 16 -23.47 24.45 32.00
CA SER A 16 -24.44 23.95 31.01
C SER A 16 -24.29 24.65 29.65
N SER A 17 -24.17 23.87 28.57
CA SER A 17 -24.19 24.36 27.19
C SER A 17 -25.50 23.97 26.50
N PRO A 18 -26.09 24.85 25.66
CA PRO A 18 -27.34 24.53 24.98
C PRO A 18 -27.13 23.31 24.07
N ASN A 19 -28.07 22.35 24.14
CA ASN A 19 -28.08 21.21 23.23
C ASN A 19 -28.02 21.71 21.78
N ARG A 20 -27.10 21.15 21.01
CA ARG A 20 -27.02 21.43 19.56
C ARG A 20 -28.40 21.10 18.97
N LYS A 21 -29.00 22.07 18.28
CA LYS A 21 -30.24 21.83 17.55
C LYS A 21 -30.00 20.67 16.59
N ALA A 22 -30.78 19.60 16.73
CA ALA A 22 -30.72 18.48 15.81
C ALA A 22 -30.98 19.00 14.39
N GLY A 23 -30.06 18.72 13.47
CA GLY A 23 -30.26 19.03 12.06
C GLY A 23 -31.40 18.21 11.46
N LYS A 24 -31.87 18.58 10.27
CA LYS A 24 -32.85 17.75 9.55
C LYS A 24 -32.23 16.36 9.29
N PRO A 25 -32.94 15.27 9.61
CA PRO A 25 -32.46 13.93 9.28
C PRO A 25 -32.37 13.78 7.76
N LEU A 26 -31.31 13.12 7.30
CA LEU A 26 -31.15 12.82 5.88
C LEU A 26 -32.13 11.74 5.44
N CYS A 27 -32.54 11.80 4.17
CA CYS A 27 -33.38 10.78 3.57
C CYS A 27 -32.65 9.43 3.56
N ALA A 28 -33.38 8.34 3.86
CA ALA A 28 -32.82 6.98 3.83
C ALA A 28 -32.25 6.61 2.44
N LYS A 29 -32.83 7.15 1.36
CA LYS A 29 -32.33 6.98 -0.01
C LYS A 29 -30.90 7.50 -0.15
N THR A 30 -30.65 8.72 0.34
CA THR A 30 -29.34 9.37 0.31
C THR A 30 -28.30 8.60 1.11
N VAL A 31 -28.69 8.06 2.28
CA VAL A 31 -27.78 7.22 3.08
C VAL A 31 -27.40 5.97 2.28
N LYS A 32 -28.37 5.30 1.67
CA LYS A 32 -28.11 4.10 0.86
C LYS A 32 -27.16 4.40 -0.32
N GLU A 33 -27.38 5.48 -1.06
CA GLU A 33 -26.50 5.90 -2.16
C GLU A 33 -25.06 6.13 -1.70
N VAL A 34 -24.86 6.78 -0.55
CA VAL A 34 -23.52 6.98 0.03
C VAL A 34 -22.87 5.65 0.42
N HIS A 35 -23.63 4.74 1.04
CA HIS A 35 -23.14 3.41 1.39
C HIS A 35 -22.74 2.61 0.16
N ASP A 36 -23.60 2.55 -0.86
CA ASP A 36 -23.35 1.83 -2.12
C ASP A 36 -22.13 2.41 -2.84
N PHE A 37 -21.95 3.74 -2.82
CA PHE A 37 -20.77 4.40 -3.36
C PHE A 37 -19.48 4.02 -2.61
N TYR A 38 -19.50 3.96 -1.28
CA TYR A 38 -18.34 3.52 -0.51
C TYR A 38 -17.97 2.06 -0.80
N PHE A 39 -18.94 1.19 -1.10
CA PHE A 39 -18.69 -0.21 -1.44
C PHE A 39 -18.33 -0.46 -2.90
N CYS A 40 -18.33 0.57 -3.74
CA CYS A 40 -17.81 0.47 -5.11
C CYS A 40 -16.32 0.12 -5.09
N ASP A 41 -15.92 -0.87 -5.91
CA ASP A 41 -14.52 -1.34 -6.02
C ASP A 41 -13.53 -0.25 -6.45
N GLU A 42 -14.03 0.83 -7.06
CA GLU A 42 -13.23 2.00 -7.43
C GLU A 42 -12.91 2.91 -6.22
N VAL A 43 -13.73 2.87 -5.17
CA VAL A 43 -13.65 3.74 -4.00
C VAL A 43 -13.03 3.01 -2.82
N SER A 44 -13.40 1.75 -2.60
CA SER A 44 -12.83 0.93 -1.54
C SER A 44 -12.57 -0.50 -2.00
N ARG A 45 -11.62 -1.18 -1.34
CA ARG A 45 -11.31 -2.59 -1.61
C ARG A 45 -11.44 -3.44 -0.36
N VAL A 46 -11.98 -4.64 -0.52
CA VAL A 46 -12.02 -5.63 0.55
C VAL A 46 -10.59 -5.95 1.01
N MET A 47 -10.33 -5.85 2.30
CA MET A 47 -9.08 -6.31 2.90
C MET A 47 -9.17 -7.82 3.13
N PRO A 48 -8.32 -8.68 2.54
CA PRO A 48 -8.50 -10.13 2.57
C PRO A 48 -7.99 -10.82 3.84
N GLY A 49 -7.34 -10.11 4.76
CA GLY A 49 -6.68 -10.73 5.91
C GLY A 49 -7.67 -11.35 6.90
N LYS A 50 -7.26 -12.47 7.52
CA LYS A 50 -8.03 -13.13 8.59
C LYS A 50 -8.30 -12.22 9.79
N LYS A 51 -7.47 -11.20 10.02
CA LYS A 51 -7.61 -10.19 11.09
C LYS A 51 -8.37 -8.94 10.63
N ASP A 52 -8.75 -8.86 9.35
CA ASP A 52 -9.37 -7.69 8.75
C ASP A 52 -10.91 -7.75 8.79
N PHE A 53 -11.46 -8.13 9.94
CA PHE A 53 -12.88 -8.05 10.22
C PHE A 53 -13.16 -7.07 11.37
N LEU A 54 -14.37 -6.52 11.39
CA LEU A 54 -14.86 -5.64 12.44
C LEU A 54 -16.19 -6.19 12.96
N SER A 55 -16.36 -6.22 14.28
CA SER A 55 -17.66 -6.52 14.88
C SER A 55 -18.52 -5.26 14.86
N ILE A 56 -19.57 -5.27 14.04
CA ILE A 56 -20.57 -4.19 13.97
C ILE A 56 -21.90 -4.68 14.56
N TYR A 57 -22.64 -3.77 15.19
CA TYR A 57 -24.02 -4.02 15.58
C TYR A 57 -24.93 -3.54 14.46
N VAL A 58 -25.69 -4.45 13.86
CA VAL A 58 -26.71 -4.16 12.87
C VAL A 58 -28.03 -4.63 13.47
N ASN A 59 -28.98 -3.71 13.66
CA ASN A 59 -30.30 -3.99 14.25
C ASN A 59 -30.22 -4.71 15.62
N GLY A 60 -29.23 -4.35 16.45
CA GLY A 60 -29.00 -4.96 17.76
C GLY A 60 -28.26 -6.30 17.74
N ILE A 61 -27.99 -6.86 16.56
CA ILE A 61 -27.25 -8.13 16.42
C ILE A 61 -25.79 -7.83 16.12
N LYS A 62 -24.89 -8.44 16.89
CA LYS A 62 -23.45 -8.37 16.65
C LYS A 62 -23.10 -9.24 15.44
N THR A 63 -22.62 -8.63 14.38
CA THR A 63 -22.21 -9.29 13.14
C THR A 63 -20.75 -8.97 12.84
N HIS A 64 -20.05 -9.91 12.22
CA HIS A 64 -18.68 -9.69 11.72
C HIS A 64 -18.76 -9.21 10.27
N ALA A 65 -18.25 -8.02 10.00
CA ALA A 65 -18.15 -7.46 8.67
C ALA A 65 -16.68 -7.37 8.24
N GLN A 66 -16.39 -7.73 6.99
CA GLN A 66 -15.06 -7.58 6.43
C GLN A 66 -14.72 -6.09 6.29
N LYS A 67 -13.48 -5.71 6.59
CA LYS A 67 -13.00 -4.35 6.40
C LYS A 67 -12.79 -4.06 4.91
N HIS A 68 -13.12 -2.84 4.52
CA HIS A 68 -12.85 -2.28 3.22
C HIS A 68 -11.87 -1.12 3.38
N LEU A 69 -10.76 -1.10 2.65
CA LEU A 69 -9.82 0.00 2.62
C LEU A 69 -10.24 1.02 1.57
N ILE A 70 -10.47 2.27 1.99
CA ILE A 70 -10.74 3.38 1.07
C ILE A 70 -9.44 3.75 0.36
N LEU A 71 -9.48 3.82 -0.98
CA LEU A 71 -8.31 3.98 -1.84
C LEU A 71 -7.81 5.43 -1.98
N GLY A 72 -8.57 6.40 -1.50
CA GLY A 72 -8.26 7.82 -1.60
C GLY A 72 -8.45 8.58 -0.30
N ASN A 73 -8.10 9.86 -0.29
CA ASN A 73 -8.43 10.73 0.82
C ASN A 73 -9.96 11.00 0.84
N LEU A 74 -10.52 11.37 2.00
CA LEU A 74 -11.96 11.59 2.09
C LEU A 74 -12.46 12.75 1.22
N ASN A 75 -11.63 13.77 0.98
CA ASN A 75 -11.99 14.93 0.17
C ASN A 75 -12.15 14.53 -1.30
N ASP A 76 -11.18 13.82 -1.88
CA ASP A 76 -11.18 13.31 -3.26
C ASP A 76 -12.37 12.38 -3.47
N VAL A 77 -12.61 11.47 -2.52
CA VAL A 77 -13.75 10.55 -2.55
C VAL A 77 -15.08 11.31 -2.53
N TYR A 78 -15.17 12.39 -1.75
CA TYR A 78 -16.36 13.26 -1.72
C TYR A 78 -16.53 14.07 -3.00
N ILE A 79 -15.46 14.62 -3.58
CA ILE A 79 -15.51 15.32 -4.87
C ILE A 79 -16.05 14.38 -5.95
N ARG A 80 -15.52 13.16 -6.03
CA ARG A 80 -15.99 12.13 -6.98
C ARG A 80 -17.45 11.73 -6.74
N PHE A 81 -17.88 11.65 -5.47
CA PHE A 81 -19.30 11.42 -5.15
C PHE A 81 -20.19 12.54 -5.70
N ARG A 82 -19.78 13.81 -5.54
CA ARG A 82 -20.55 14.97 -6.02
C ARG A 82 -20.61 15.05 -7.54
N GLU A 83 -19.57 14.58 -8.23
CA GLU A 83 -19.55 14.47 -9.70
C GLU A 83 -20.53 13.40 -10.21
N LEU A 84 -20.56 12.24 -9.55
CA LEU A 84 -21.44 11.11 -9.95
C LEU A 84 -22.90 11.29 -9.50
N TYR A 85 -23.12 12.00 -8.40
CA TYR A 85 -24.45 12.22 -7.81
C TYR A 85 -24.71 13.73 -7.57
N PRO A 86 -24.81 14.54 -8.63
CA PRO A 86 -24.97 16.00 -8.50
C PRO A 86 -26.25 16.40 -7.76
N GLU A 87 -27.33 15.64 -7.95
CA GLU A 87 -28.65 15.86 -7.34
C GLU A 87 -28.68 15.57 -5.83
N THR A 88 -27.76 14.73 -5.34
CA THR A 88 -27.73 14.30 -3.94
C THR A 88 -27.05 15.36 -3.08
N LYS A 89 -27.86 16.12 -2.34
CA LYS A 89 -27.39 17.21 -1.46
C LYS A 89 -26.88 16.68 -0.12
N VAL A 90 -25.59 16.36 -0.06
CA VAL A 90 -24.89 15.98 1.18
C VAL A 90 -23.64 16.83 1.32
N GLY A 91 -23.43 17.41 2.51
CA GLY A 91 -22.19 18.13 2.82
C GLY A 91 -21.08 17.18 3.27
N PHE A 92 -19.82 17.57 3.06
CA PHE A 92 -18.64 16.76 3.37
C PHE A 92 -18.64 16.15 4.78
N SER A 93 -18.87 16.95 5.82
CA SER A 93 -18.86 16.45 7.20
C SER A 93 -19.89 15.33 7.43
N LYS A 94 -21.05 15.44 6.78
CA LYS A 94 -22.11 14.44 6.93
C LYS A 94 -21.85 13.21 6.06
N PHE A 95 -21.27 13.38 4.88
CA PHE A 95 -20.77 12.29 4.05
C PHE A 95 -19.73 11.44 4.82
N ALA A 96 -18.75 12.08 5.45
CA ALA A 96 -17.74 11.41 6.26
C ALA A 96 -18.32 10.71 7.51
N GLU A 97 -19.37 11.27 8.11
CA GLU A 97 -20.06 10.68 9.26
C GLU A 97 -20.88 9.43 8.88
N ILE A 98 -21.53 9.44 7.71
CA ILE A 98 -22.38 8.34 7.22
C ILE A 98 -21.56 7.14 6.72
N ARG A 99 -20.26 7.34 6.50
CA ARG A 99 -19.34 6.28 6.06
C ARG A 99 -19.58 4.97 6.83
N PRO A 100 -19.73 3.83 6.13
CA PRO A 100 -19.84 2.53 6.77
C PRO A 100 -18.67 2.28 7.73
N LYS A 101 -18.94 1.76 8.93
CA LYS A 101 -17.89 1.53 9.96
C LYS A 101 -16.82 0.53 9.51
N ASN A 102 -17.17 -0.37 8.59
CA ASN A 102 -16.24 -1.33 8.02
C ASN A 102 -15.39 -0.73 6.89
N CYS A 103 -15.67 0.50 6.41
CA CYS A 103 -14.81 1.22 5.48
C CYS A 103 -13.76 2.04 6.25
N VAL A 104 -12.50 1.60 6.22
CA VAL A 104 -11.37 2.18 6.94
C VAL A 104 -10.50 3.04 6.03
N LEU A 105 -9.88 4.07 6.58
CA LEU A 105 -8.93 4.93 5.85
C LEU A 105 -7.53 4.32 5.87
N ALA A 106 -6.77 4.58 4.81
CA ALA A 106 -5.32 4.42 4.83
C ALA A 106 -4.74 5.26 5.99
N GLY A 107 -3.96 4.62 6.88
CA GLY A 107 -3.46 5.26 8.11
C GLY A 107 -3.99 4.65 9.40
N ALA A 108 -5.14 3.96 9.36
CA ALA A 108 -5.67 3.30 10.55
C ALA A 108 -4.75 2.14 11.00
N SER A 109 -4.65 1.89 12.30
CA SER A 109 -3.81 0.81 12.83
C SER A 109 -4.15 -0.53 12.16
N GLY A 110 -3.13 -1.22 11.65
CA GLY A 110 -3.26 -2.46 10.87
C GLY A 110 -3.38 -2.27 9.35
N THR A 111 -3.64 -1.06 8.84
CA THR A 111 -3.70 -0.80 7.38
C THR A 111 -2.33 -0.70 6.71
N HIS A 112 -1.28 -0.43 7.50
CA HIS A 112 0.11 -0.37 7.03
C HIS A 112 0.80 -1.74 6.90
N ALA A 113 0.10 -2.84 7.23
CA ALA A 113 0.70 -4.17 7.24
C ALA A 113 0.99 -4.75 5.84
N VAL A 114 0.54 -4.09 4.76
CA VAL A 114 0.71 -4.59 3.39
C VAL A 114 1.21 -3.48 2.48
N ARG A 115 2.48 -3.06 2.66
CA ARG A 115 3.25 -2.42 1.57
C ARG A 115 3.98 -3.52 0.80
N VAL A 116 3.27 -4.24 -0.06
CA VAL A 116 3.93 -5.04 -1.09
C VAL A 116 4.09 -4.13 -2.31
N CYS A 117 5.12 -3.27 -2.28
CA CYS A 117 5.49 -2.54 -3.48
C CYS A 117 5.93 -3.56 -4.55
N THR A 118 5.39 -3.44 -5.76
CA THR A 118 5.75 -4.31 -6.88
C THR A 118 7.24 -4.25 -7.18
N ILE A 119 7.89 -3.10 -7.00
CA ILE A 119 9.34 -2.93 -7.18
C ILE A 119 10.11 -3.85 -6.22
N HIS A 120 9.81 -3.76 -4.91
CA HIS A 120 10.42 -4.62 -3.90
C HIS A 120 10.08 -6.10 -4.10
N GLN A 121 8.81 -6.39 -4.41
CA GLN A 121 8.33 -7.76 -4.52
C GLN A 121 8.90 -8.47 -5.74
N ASN A 122 9.03 -7.78 -6.87
CA ASN A 122 9.59 -8.37 -8.10
C ASN A 122 11.06 -8.73 -7.91
N VAL A 123 11.87 -7.85 -7.30
CA VAL A 123 13.27 -8.17 -6.98
C VAL A 123 13.35 -9.36 -6.02
N LYS A 124 12.49 -9.44 -5.00
CA LYS A 124 12.44 -10.61 -4.10
C LYS A 124 12.13 -11.90 -4.86
N LEU A 125 11.13 -11.88 -5.74
CA LEU A 125 10.76 -13.05 -6.55
C LEU A 125 11.89 -13.50 -7.48
N MET A 126 12.62 -12.55 -8.08
CA MET A 126 13.78 -12.84 -8.91
C MET A 126 14.91 -13.47 -8.08
N LEU A 127 15.26 -12.91 -6.93
CA LEU A 127 16.28 -13.50 -6.04
C LEU A 127 15.87 -14.88 -5.56
N THR A 128 14.60 -15.09 -5.21
CA THR A 128 14.08 -16.42 -4.85
C THR A 128 14.22 -17.42 -6.00
N ALA A 129 14.06 -17.00 -7.26
CA ALA A 129 14.27 -17.90 -8.39
C ALA A 129 15.72 -18.38 -8.51
N ILE A 130 16.70 -17.51 -8.25
CA ILE A 130 18.13 -17.87 -8.19
C ILE A 130 18.39 -18.91 -7.08
N GLN A 131 17.72 -18.74 -5.94
CA GLN A 131 17.84 -19.64 -4.80
C GLN A 131 17.13 -20.97 -5.02
N GLN A 132 16.17 -21.02 -5.94
CA GLN A 132 15.46 -22.24 -6.30
C GLN A 132 16.14 -22.98 -7.45
N SER A 133 16.87 -22.27 -8.31
CA SER A 133 17.69 -22.91 -9.36
C SER A 133 18.89 -23.67 -8.78
N ASN A 134 19.28 -23.41 -7.52
CA ASN A 134 20.38 -24.10 -6.85
C ASN A 134 20.01 -24.47 -5.40
N PHE A 135 20.16 -25.73 -5.02
CA PHE A 135 19.71 -26.27 -3.72
C PHE A 135 20.49 -25.74 -2.50
N THR A 136 21.62 -25.05 -2.70
CA THR A 136 22.47 -24.53 -1.62
C THR A 136 23.04 -23.16 -2.00
N ILE A 137 22.55 -22.09 -1.35
CA ILE A 137 23.32 -20.84 -1.27
C ILE A 137 24.48 -21.13 -0.32
N GLU A 138 25.64 -21.44 -0.88
CA GLU A 138 26.89 -21.59 -0.12
C GLU A 138 27.30 -20.24 0.49
N GLU A 139 28.18 -20.26 1.50
CA GLU A 139 28.63 -19.04 2.20
C GLU A 139 29.18 -17.97 1.24
N GLU A 140 29.78 -18.40 0.13
CA GLU A 140 30.37 -17.54 -0.91
C GLU A 140 29.34 -16.70 -1.69
N ASN A 141 28.07 -17.13 -1.71
CA ASN A 141 26.99 -16.47 -2.47
C ASN A 141 25.95 -15.77 -1.59
N TYR A 142 26.29 -15.46 -0.33
CA TYR A 142 25.38 -14.83 0.63
C TYR A 142 24.78 -13.50 0.12
N TYR A 143 25.47 -12.82 -0.79
CA TYR A 143 25.02 -11.55 -1.37
C TYR A 143 23.75 -11.67 -2.22
N LEU A 144 23.38 -12.87 -2.67
CA LEU A 144 22.15 -13.17 -3.42
C LEU A 144 20.99 -13.62 -2.53
N LYS A 145 21.17 -13.59 -1.20
CA LYS A 145 20.13 -13.99 -0.25
C LYS A 145 18.95 -13.00 -0.21
N THR A 146 19.27 -11.72 -0.21
CA THR A 146 18.29 -10.63 -0.17
C THR A 146 18.80 -9.42 -0.92
N TYR A 147 17.90 -8.58 -1.39
CA TYR A 147 18.27 -7.33 -2.06
C TYR A 147 19.13 -6.42 -1.18
N GLN A 148 18.95 -6.49 0.15
CA GLN A 148 19.72 -5.70 1.11
C GLN A 148 21.22 -6.03 1.07
N HIS A 149 21.61 -7.21 0.60
CA HIS A 149 23.01 -7.55 0.37
C HIS A 149 23.48 -7.17 -1.04
N CYS A 150 22.59 -7.08 -2.02
CA CYS A 150 22.92 -6.65 -3.38
C CYS A 150 23.18 -5.14 -3.48
N LEU A 151 22.29 -4.32 -2.89
CA LEU A 151 22.34 -2.86 -3.04
C LEU A 151 23.68 -2.22 -2.57
N PRO A 152 24.29 -2.63 -1.44
CA PRO A 152 25.57 -2.08 -1.00
C PRO A 152 26.73 -2.38 -1.96
N LEU A 153 26.63 -3.44 -2.77
CA LEU A 153 27.66 -3.75 -3.77
C LEU A 153 27.62 -2.80 -4.97
N MET A 154 26.53 -2.04 -5.14
CA MET A 154 26.34 -1.09 -6.24
C MET A 154 26.68 0.35 -5.86
N MET A 155 26.93 0.62 -4.57
CA MET A 155 27.09 1.96 -4.02
C MET A 155 28.37 2.11 -3.21
N CYS A 156 28.75 3.36 -2.95
CA CYS A 156 29.79 3.65 -1.97
C CYS A 156 29.38 3.19 -0.56
N ASN A 157 30.35 2.86 0.28
CA ASN A 157 30.16 2.62 1.71
C ASN A 157 31.07 3.57 2.52
N PRO A 158 30.54 4.55 3.27
CA PRO A 158 29.12 4.84 3.48
C PRO A 158 28.43 5.48 2.25
N ALA A 159 27.16 5.10 2.02
CA ALA A 159 26.37 5.59 0.90
C ALA A 159 25.85 7.01 1.16
N GLN A 160 25.93 7.88 0.16
CA GLN A 160 25.36 9.23 0.16
C GLN A 160 24.05 9.26 -0.63
N SER A 161 23.22 10.30 -0.44
CA SER A 161 21.98 10.46 -1.23
C SER A 161 22.23 10.39 -2.74
N ALA A 162 23.32 11.00 -3.23
CA ALA A 162 23.74 10.95 -4.62
C ALA A 162 23.99 9.51 -5.15
N CYS A 163 24.40 8.57 -4.30
CA CYS A 163 24.60 7.16 -4.67
C CYS A 163 23.28 6.49 -5.06
N TYR A 164 22.20 6.73 -4.29
CA TYR A 164 20.88 6.15 -4.55
C TYR A 164 20.26 6.64 -5.87
N PHE A 165 20.59 7.85 -6.30
CA PHE A 165 20.10 8.45 -7.54
C PHE A 165 21.02 8.24 -8.76
N GLY A 166 22.12 7.49 -8.62
CA GLY A 166 23.08 7.28 -9.72
C GLY A 166 23.82 8.55 -10.14
N LYS A 167 23.93 9.54 -9.25
CA LYS A 167 24.62 10.82 -9.50
C LYS A 167 26.05 10.86 -8.96
N CYS A 168 26.50 9.78 -8.33
CA CYS A 168 27.84 9.66 -7.76
C CYS A 168 28.80 9.07 -8.80
N SER A 169 29.92 9.74 -9.06
CA SER A 169 30.99 9.27 -9.96
C SER A 169 31.82 8.13 -9.36
N GLU A 170 31.86 8.02 -8.03
CA GLU A 170 32.71 7.08 -7.30
C GLU A 170 32.02 5.74 -6.98
N CYS A 171 30.75 5.57 -7.38
CA CYS A 171 30.04 4.33 -7.09
C CYS A 171 30.67 3.17 -7.89
N PRO A 172 30.83 1.99 -7.27
CA PRO A 172 31.33 0.80 -7.96
C PRO A 172 30.42 0.34 -9.11
N GLY A 173 29.17 0.84 -9.13
CA GLY A 173 28.22 0.59 -10.20
C GLY A 173 27.67 -0.84 -10.15
N SER A 174 26.93 -1.22 -11.19
CA SER A 174 26.29 -2.53 -11.27
C SER A 174 27.12 -3.59 -11.98
N GLU A 175 28.21 -3.21 -12.64
CA GLU A 175 29.00 -4.12 -13.49
C GLU A 175 29.63 -5.26 -12.68
N ASN A 176 30.21 -4.97 -11.52
CA ASN A 176 30.81 -5.99 -10.66
C ASN A 176 29.76 -7.00 -10.18
N LEU A 177 28.58 -6.52 -9.79
CA LEU A 177 27.48 -7.38 -9.36
C LEU A 177 26.95 -8.22 -10.53
N ALA A 178 26.81 -7.62 -11.72
CA ALA A 178 26.39 -8.33 -12.92
C ALA A 178 27.38 -9.47 -13.26
N GLN A 179 28.68 -9.18 -13.23
CA GLN A 179 29.71 -10.18 -13.49
C GLN A 179 29.65 -11.33 -12.47
N LYS A 180 29.53 -11.03 -11.18
CA LYS A 180 29.38 -12.05 -10.13
C LYS A 180 28.17 -12.96 -10.33
N ILE A 181 27.04 -12.39 -10.77
CA ILE A 181 25.83 -13.15 -11.07
C ILE A 181 26.02 -14.02 -12.32
N SER A 182 26.63 -13.47 -13.37
CA SER A 182 26.96 -14.23 -14.58
C SER A 182 27.92 -15.39 -14.30
N ASP A 183 28.98 -15.14 -13.54
CA ASP A 183 29.95 -16.16 -13.11
C ASP A 183 29.25 -17.25 -12.27
N PHE A 184 28.33 -16.85 -11.40
CA PHE A 184 27.51 -17.80 -10.65
C PHE A 184 26.67 -18.71 -11.57
N PHE A 185 26.01 -18.17 -12.59
CA PHE A 185 25.24 -19.00 -13.53
C PHE A 185 26.13 -19.89 -14.39
N ASN A 186 27.29 -19.39 -14.83
CA ASN A 186 28.26 -20.17 -15.59
C ASN A 186 28.80 -21.35 -14.76
N ASN A 187 29.17 -21.10 -13.50
CA ASN A 187 29.69 -22.14 -12.59
C ASN A 187 28.63 -23.18 -12.23
N THR A 188 27.36 -22.79 -12.22
CA THR A 188 26.23 -23.69 -11.88
C THR A 188 25.60 -24.35 -13.11
N GLY A 189 26.01 -23.98 -14.32
CA GLY A 189 25.46 -24.52 -15.56
C GLY A 189 23.99 -24.13 -15.82
N VAL A 190 23.52 -23.05 -15.22
CA VAL A 190 22.13 -22.59 -15.37
C VAL A 190 22.00 -21.73 -16.62
N GLU A 191 21.38 -22.26 -17.67
CA GLU A 191 21.16 -21.54 -18.93
C GLU A 191 19.90 -20.67 -18.90
N ASN A 192 18.83 -21.15 -18.26
CA ASN A 192 17.52 -20.49 -18.23
C ASN A 192 16.94 -20.46 -16.81
N ILE A 193 16.30 -19.35 -16.48
CA ILE A 193 15.71 -19.11 -15.15
C ILE A 193 14.22 -18.84 -15.32
N THR A 194 13.44 -19.61 -14.58
CA THR A 194 11.99 -19.42 -14.47
C THR A 194 11.69 -18.65 -13.19
N PHE A 195 11.00 -17.51 -13.32
CA PHE A 195 10.67 -16.66 -12.17
C PHE A 195 9.29 -16.03 -12.34
N LYS A 196 8.75 -15.48 -11.25
CA LYS A 196 7.46 -14.79 -11.25
C LYS A 196 7.63 -13.29 -11.11
N GLN A 197 6.75 -12.51 -11.74
CA GLN A 197 6.76 -11.05 -11.65
C GLN A 197 5.35 -10.47 -11.62
N TRP A 198 5.13 -9.44 -10.81
CA TRP A 198 3.93 -8.63 -10.84
C TRP A 198 3.99 -7.58 -11.95
N LEU A 199 2.98 -7.57 -12.82
CA LEU A 199 2.71 -6.53 -13.80
C LEU A 199 1.60 -5.59 -13.32
N SER A 200 1.78 -4.29 -13.55
CA SER A 200 0.84 -3.24 -13.15
C SER A 200 0.23 -2.57 -14.39
N THR A 201 -0.66 -3.27 -15.10
CA THR A 201 -1.29 -2.77 -16.33
C THR A 201 -2.74 -2.30 -16.17
N ASN A 202 -3.31 -2.39 -14.95
CA ASN A 202 -4.59 -1.81 -14.45
C ASN A 202 -5.07 -2.63 -13.24
N ARG A 203 -4.76 -3.94 -13.26
CA ARG A 203 -4.84 -4.90 -12.15
C ARG A 203 -3.45 -5.49 -11.94
N LEU A 204 -3.13 -5.86 -10.71
CA LEU A 204 -1.88 -6.57 -10.41
C LEU A 204 -2.04 -8.02 -10.89
N THR A 205 -1.25 -8.40 -11.88
CA THR A 205 -1.23 -9.77 -12.41
C THR A 205 0.14 -10.38 -12.14
N LEU A 206 0.17 -11.60 -11.63
CA LEU A 206 1.40 -12.35 -11.40
C LEU A 206 1.64 -13.25 -12.61
N GLU A 207 2.68 -12.96 -13.36
CA GLU A 207 3.08 -13.74 -14.53
C GLU A 207 4.30 -14.59 -14.22
N THR A 208 4.42 -15.74 -14.87
CA THR A 208 5.63 -16.58 -14.83
C THR A 208 6.39 -16.36 -16.13
N LEU A 209 7.65 -15.96 -16.02
CA LEU A 209 8.54 -15.66 -17.13
C LEU A 209 9.71 -16.63 -17.13
N VAL A 210 10.23 -16.91 -18.33
CA VAL A 210 11.47 -17.66 -18.54
C VAL A 210 12.41 -16.75 -19.30
N LYS A 211 13.64 -16.59 -18.81
CA LYS A 211 14.71 -15.81 -19.46
C LYS A 211 16.01 -16.60 -19.45
N SER A 212 16.88 -16.35 -20.42
CA SER A 212 18.26 -16.81 -20.36
C SER A 212 18.96 -16.21 -19.14
N SER A 213 20.02 -16.86 -18.65
CA SER A 213 20.83 -16.35 -17.54
C SER A 213 21.37 -14.94 -17.81
N GLU A 214 21.80 -14.66 -19.04
CA GLU A 214 22.26 -13.34 -19.48
C GLU A 214 21.15 -12.29 -19.42
N ASP A 215 20.00 -12.56 -20.06
CA ASP A 215 18.85 -11.64 -20.06
C ASP A 215 18.29 -11.44 -18.66
N PHE A 216 18.26 -12.50 -17.85
CA PHE A 216 17.82 -12.44 -16.47
C PHE A 216 18.75 -11.55 -15.63
N THR A 217 20.07 -11.66 -15.83
CA THR A 217 21.06 -10.86 -15.11
C THR A 217 20.90 -9.39 -15.44
N ALA A 218 20.84 -9.04 -16.73
CA ALA A 218 20.61 -7.66 -17.16
C ALA A 218 19.29 -7.11 -16.58
N PHE A 219 18.23 -7.93 -16.63
CA PHE A 219 16.92 -7.54 -16.11
C PHE A 219 16.92 -7.37 -14.58
N LEU A 220 17.61 -8.23 -13.84
CA LEU A 220 17.73 -8.11 -12.38
C LEU A 220 18.47 -6.83 -11.99
N ILE A 221 19.55 -6.51 -12.69
CA ILE A 221 20.33 -5.29 -12.46
C ILE A 221 19.47 -4.04 -12.69
N GLU A 222 18.70 -3.99 -13.78
CA GLU A 222 17.75 -2.89 -14.04
C GLU A 222 16.75 -2.74 -12.88
N LYS A 223 16.18 -3.85 -12.39
CA LYS A 223 15.23 -3.80 -11.26
C LYS A 223 15.90 -3.41 -9.94
N LEU A 224 17.14 -3.80 -9.70
CA LEU A 224 17.91 -3.37 -8.54
C LEU A 224 18.23 -1.86 -8.58
N GLN A 225 18.58 -1.32 -9.75
CA GLN A 225 18.79 0.12 -9.92
C GLN A 225 17.52 0.93 -9.64
N LEU A 226 16.36 0.46 -10.12
CA LEU A 226 15.06 1.07 -9.78
C LEU A 226 14.75 0.94 -8.28
N LEU A 227 15.11 -0.19 -7.67
CA LEU A 227 14.90 -0.43 -6.25
C LEU A 227 15.77 0.49 -5.37
N LEU A 228 17.00 0.84 -5.79
CA LEU A 228 17.87 1.77 -5.06
C LEU A 228 17.17 3.10 -4.80
N GLN A 229 16.69 3.75 -5.87
CA GLN A 229 16.00 5.03 -5.79
C GLN A 229 14.73 4.92 -4.96
N HIS A 230 13.94 3.88 -5.21
CA HIS A 230 12.67 3.68 -4.53
C HIS A 230 12.84 3.39 -3.04
N SER A 231 13.86 2.62 -2.65
CA SER A 231 14.15 2.31 -1.26
C SER A 231 14.53 3.56 -0.48
N PHE A 232 15.32 4.46 -1.07
CA PHE A 232 15.70 5.73 -0.43
C PHE A 232 14.48 6.63 -0.21
N ILE A 233 13.66 6.82 -1.25
CA ILE A 233 12.46 7.67 -1.18
C ILE A 233 11.40 7.09 -0.21
N ALA A 234 11.29 5.77 -0.12
CA ALA A 234 10.29 5.13 0.74
C ALA A 234 10.63 5.17 2.23
N THR A 235 11.91 5.40 2.58
CA THR A 235 12.40 5.48 3.96
C THR A 235 12.52 6.90 4.51
N GLU A 236 12.62 7.91 3.64
CA GLU A 236 12.46 9.34 3.97
C GLU A 236 10.98 9.69 4.22
#